data_AF-A0A2E0DQK5-F1
#
_entry.id   AF-A0A2E0DQK5-F1
#
_cell.length_a   1.000
_cell.length_b   1.000
_cell.length_c   1.000
_cell.angle_alpha   90.00
_cell.angle_beta   90.00
_cell.angle_gamma   90.00
#
_symmetry.space_group_name_H-M   'P 1'
#
loop_
_entity.id
_entity.type
_entity.pdbx_description
1 polymer ?
#
loop_
_entity_poly.entity_id
_entity_poly.type
_entity_poly.pdbx_seq_one_letter_code
_entity_poly.pdbx_strand_id
1 'polypeptide(L)'
;MKYMTFKLATVSAILALTSCVDDRDETLGITEATPPLWLDIRLAGAQNQPQALMFEIIGGATDSIVSDQHRVFAENYAQDRTKALLFGDLKNEVLARVWISSPSAWDEYRIVLEQVALDEDFEQPSAMNYSLQLEAPNPR
;
A
#
# COMPACT_ATOMS: atom_id res chain seq x y z
N MET A 1 -44.91 13.81 42.50
CA MET A 1 -43.83 14.30 41.62
C MET A 1 -42.75 14.91 42.51
N LYS A 2 -41.55 14.33 42.50
CA LYS A 2 -40.43 14.71 43.35
C LYS A 2 -39.26 15.01 42.41
N TYR A 3 -38.82 16.27 42.38
CA TYR A 3 -37.66 16.69 41.62
C TYR A 3 -36.41 16.17 42.31
N MET A 4 -35.58 15.40 41.58
CA MET A 4 -34.23 15.06 42.00
C MET A 4 -33.26 15.60 40.96
N THR A 5 -32.55 16.64 41.37
CA THR A 5 -31.44 17.27 40.65
C THR A 5 -30.24 16.35 40.75
N PHE A 6 -29.84 15.71 39.64
CA PHE A 6 -28.56 15.01 39.56
C PHE A 6 -27.47 16.00 39.19
N LYS A 7 -26.58 16.30 40.13
CA LYS A 7 -25.38 17.09 39.86
C LYS A 7 -24.32 16.21 39.20
N LEU A 8 -23.84 16.69 38.06
CA LEU A 8 -22.68 16.21 37.31
C LEU A 8 -21.43 16.26 38.22
N ALA A 9 -20.70 15.15 38.30
CA ALA A 9 -19.35 15.11 38.85
C ALA A 9 -18.43 14.52 37.77
N THR A 10 -17.84 15.41 36.97
CA THR A 10 -16.81 15.05 35.99
C THR A 10 -15.49 14.88 36.74
N VAL A 11 -15.03 13.63 36.92
CA VAL A 11 -13.71 13.34 37.48
C VAL A 11 -12.71 13.29 36.33
N SER A 12 -11.89 14.33 36.19
CA SER A 12 -10.73 14.33 35.30
C SER A 12 -9.59 13.58 35.96
N ALA A 13 -9.29 12.36 35.49
CA ALA A 13 -8.08 11.64 35.88
C ALA A 13 -6.89 12.20 35.08
N ILE A 14 -5.99 12.91 35.76
CA ILE A 14 -4.69 13.33 35.23
C ILE A 14 -3.74 12.15 35.47
N LEU A 15 -3.39 11.40 34.43
CA LEU A 15 -2.30 10.42 34.48
C LEU A 15 -0.98 11.18 34.48
N ALA A 16 -0.34 11.25 35.63
CA ALA A 16 1.06 11.65 35.76
C ALA A 16 1.92 10.56 35.13
N LEU A 17 2.54 10.86 33.98
CA LEU A 17 3.63 10.06 33.42
C LEU A 17 4.85 10.24 34.31
N THR A 18 5.08 9.30 35.23
CA THR A 18 6.33 9.18 35.95
C THR A 18 7.41 8.75 34.94
N SER A 19 8.36 9.63 34.66
CA SER A 19 9.56 9.31 33.88
C SER A 19 10.40 8.28 34.64
N CYS A 20 10.43 7.03 34.17
CA CYS A 20 11.56 6.15 34.44
C CYS A 20 12.68 6.56 33.47
N VAL A 21 13.58 7.43 33.93
CA VAL A 21 14.90 7.60 33.32
C VAL A 21 15.72 6.42 33.81
N ASP A 22 16.00 5.47 32.92
CA ASP A 22 17.06 4.49 33.12
C ASP A 22 18.24 4.93 32.23
N ASP A 23 19.27 5.46 32.88
CA ASP A 23 20.55 5.81 32.29
C ASP A 23 21.29 4.53 31.93
N ARG A 24 21.15 4.09 30.66
CA ARG A 24 22.15 3.24 30.02
C ARG A 24 22.47 3.78 28.64
N ASP A 25 23.65 4.37 28.60
CA ASP A 25 24.44 4.71 27.43
C ASP A 25 24.75 3.42 26.64
N GLU A 26 23.82 3.02 25.78
CA GLU A 26 24.10 2.17 24.63
C GLU A 26 23.87 3.04 23.40
N THR A 27 24.99 3.62 22.93
CA THR A 27 25.32 3.89 21.52
C THR A 27 24.09 4.01 20.64
N LEU A 28 23.74 5.25 20.25
CA LEU A 28 22.75 5.54 19.22
C LEU A 28 23.10 4.77 17.94
N GLY A 29 22.65 3.52 17.89
CA GLY A 29 22.61 2.69 16.72
C GLY A 29 21.68 3.41 15.77
N ILE A 30 22.31 4.04 14.78
CA ILE A 30 21.76 4.47 13.50
C ILE A 30 20.36 3.90 13.35
N THR A 31 19.35 4.75 13.54
CA THR A 31 17.95 4.37 13.40
C THR A 31 17.81 3.69 12.04
N GLU A 32 17.65 2.36 12.02
CA GLU A 32 17.31 1.66 10.80
C GLU A 32 16.02 2.32 10.31
N ALA A 33 16.11 2.96 9.14
CA ALA A 33 14.95 3.58 8.53
C ALA A 33 13.92 2.48 8.35
N THR A 34 12.86 2.52 9.15
CA THR A 34 11.75 1.58 9.06
C THR A 34 11.36 1.54 7.58
N PRO A 35 11.48 0.39 6.88
CA PRO A 35 11.25 0.37 5.45
C PRO A 35 9.79 0.75 5.17
N PRO A 36 9.49 1.27 3.98
CA PRO A 36 8.15 1.76 3.67
C PRO A 36 7.14 0.60 3.73
N LEU A 37 6.06 0.80 4.48
CA LEU A 37 4.97 -0.18 4.59
C LEU A 37 4.11 -0.26 3.33
N TRP A 38 4.25 0.72 2.43
CA TRP A 38 3.56 0.79 1.16
C TRP A 38 4.57 0.77 0.03
N LEU A 39 4.29 0.05 -1.04
CA LEU A 39 5.03 0.11 -2.30
C LEU A 39 4.11 0.66 -3.40
N ASP A 40 4.56 1.70 -4.10
CA ASP A 40 3.89 2.29 -5.23
C ASP A 40 4.00 1.37 -6.46
N ILE A 41 2.88 1.16 -7.13
CA ILE A 41 2.82 0.52 -8.45
C ILE A 41 2.77 1.61 -9.51
N ARG A 42 3.73 1.58 -10.42
CA ARG A 42 3.89 2.56 -11.49
C ARG A 42 3.90 1.86 -12.83
N LEU A 43 3.27 2.48 -13.83
CA LEU A 43 3.36 2.04 -15.21
C LEU A 43 4.46 2.83 -15.91
N ALA A 44 5.41 2.11 -16.50
CA ALA A 44 6.51 2.67 -17.24
C ALA A 44 6.48 2.16 -18.69
N GLY A 45 6.78 3.05 -19.63
CA GLY A 45 6.78 2.74 -21.05
C GLY A 45 5.36 2.68 -21.62
N ALA A 46 5.06 3.65 -22.48
CA ALA A 46 4.07 3.67 -23.56
C ALA A 46 3.73 5.13 -23.90
N GLN A 47 3.30 5.39 -25.15
CA GLN A 47 2.75 6.71 -25.52
C GLN A 47 1.25 6.84 -25.22
N ASN A 48 0.55 5.70 -25.10
CA ASN A 48 -0.88 5.63 -24.82
C ASN A 48 -1.10 5.05 -23.42
N GLN A 49 -2.09 5.60 -22.72
CA GLN A 49 -2.43 5.24 -21.36
C GLN A 49 -3.54 4.17 -21.39
N PRO A 50 -3.36 3.00 -20.77
CA PRO A 50 -4.37 1.94 -20.77
C PRO A 50 -5.57 2.30 -19.88
N GLN A 51 -6.72 1.69 -20.16
CA GLN A 51 -7.92 1.77 -19.30
C GLN A 51 -7.97 0.63 -18.28
N ALA A 52 -7.26 -0.46 -18.56
CA ALA A 52 -7.17 -1.57 -17.63
C ALA A 52 -5.84 -2.29 -17.69
N LEU A 53 -5.42 -2.83 -16.55
CA LEU A 53 -4.18 -3.57 -16.37
C LEU A 53 -4.43 -4.80 -15.51
N MET A 54 -4.04 -5.97 -16.00
CA MET A 54 -3.92 -7.18 -15.20
C MET A 54 -2.45 -7.41 -14.90
N PHE A 55 -2.12 -7.62 -13.64
CA PHE A 55 -0.76 -7.95 -13.22
C PHE A 55 -0.74 -8.93 -12.06
N GLU A 56 0.43 -9.49 -11.83
CA GLU A 56 0.71 -10.37 -10.71
C GLU A 56 1.78 -9.75 -9.82
N ILE A 57 1.58 -9.82 -8.50
CA ILE A 57 2.61 -9.59 -7.50
C ILE A 57 3.10 -10.96 -7.02
N ILE A 58 4.42 -11.16 -7.06
CA ILE A 58 5.09 -12.40 -6.69
C ILE A 58 6.05 -12.11 -5.53
N GLY A 59 6.04 -12.96 -4.52
CA GLY A 59 6.92 -12.88 -3.35
C GLY A 59 6.31 -12.07 -2.21
N GLY A 60 6.76 -12.38 -1.00
CA GLY A 60 6.27 -11.80 0.24
C GLY A 60 4.77 -12.00 0.52
N ALA A 61 4.33 -11.56 1.71
CA ALA A 61 2.93 -11.57 2.08
C ALA A 61 2.32 -10.17 1.86
N THR A 62 1.52 -10.04 0.81
CA THR A 62 0.72 -8.84 0.53
C THR A 62 -0.57 -8.86 1.34
N ASP A 63 -0.82 -7.85 2.17
CA ASP A 63 -2.08 -7.79 2.92
C ASP A 63 -3.17 -7.05 2.13
N SER A 64 -2.80 -6.09 1.29
CA SER A 64 -3.78 -5.26 0.55
C SER A 64 -3.16 -4.56 -0.65
N ILE A 65 -4.00 -4.34 -1.68
CA ILE A 65 -3.70 -3.47 -2.82
C ILE A 65 -4.80 -2.42 -2.88
N VAL A 66 -4.42 -1.14 -2.87
CA VAL A 66 -5.36 -0.02 -2.85
C VAL A 66 -5.04 1.00 -3.93
N SER A 67 -6.05 1.68 -4.43
CA SER A 67 -5.89 2.83 -5.32
C SER A 67 -6.89 3.90 -4.94
N ASP A 68 -6.45 5.16 -4.95
CA ASP A 68 -7.32 6.31 -4.67
C ASP A 68 -8.15 6.71 -5.89
N GLN A 69 -7.76 6.28 -7.09
CA GLN A 69 -8.29 6.79 -8.36
C GLN A 69 -8.81 5.69 -9.29
N HIS A 70 -8.47 4.43 -9.02
CA HIS A 70 -8.82 3.30 -9.88
C HIS A 70 -9.59 2.23 -9.09
N ARG A 71 -10.41 1.45 -9.80
CA ARG A 71 -11.03 0.26 -9.21
C ARG A 71 -9.99 -0.84 -9.19
N VAL A 72 -9.85 -1.49 -8.04
CA VAL A 72 -8.91 -2.60 -7.84
C VAL A 72 -9.71 -3.86 -7.52
N PHE A 73 -9.46 -4.92 -8.27
CA PHE A 73 -9.93 -6.28 -7.97
C PHE A 73 -8.70 -7.15 -7.77
N ALA A 74 -8.49 -7.65 -6.55
CA ALA A 74 -7.32 -8.44 -6.23
C ALA A 74 -7.72 -9.75 -5.57
N GLU A 75 -7.00 -10.82 -5.92
CA GLU A 75 -7.18 -12.15 -5.35
C GLU A 75 -5.82 -12.77 -5.06
N ASN A 76 -5.65 -13.21 -3.82
CA ASN A 76 -4.51 -14.05 -3.43
C ASN A 76 -4.85 -15.48 -3.83
N TYR A 77 -4.05 -16.06 -4.73
CA TYR A 77 -4.34 -17.39 -5.28
C TYR A 77 -3.24 -18.42 -4.95
N ALA A 78 -2.08 -17.96 -4.45
CA ALA A 78 -1.09 -18.78 -3.78
C ALA A 78 -0.47 -18.01 -2.60
N GLN A 79 0.38 -18.68 -1.81
CA GLN A 79 0.95 -18.12 -0.57
C GLN A 79 1.71 -16.80 -0.77
N ASP A 80 2.32 -16.62 -1.94
CA ASP A 80 3.18 -15.50 -2.31
C ASP A 80 2.76 -14.89 -3.65
N ARG A 81 1.51 -15.12 -4.08
CA ARG A 81 1.03 -14.68 -5.40
C ARG A 81 -0.36 -14.06 -5.33
N THR A 82 -0.41 -12.83 -5.79
CA THR A 82 -1.62 -12.01 -5.82
C THR A 82 -1.82 -11.52 -7.24
N LYS A 83 -2.96 -11.88 -7.85
CA LYS A 83 -3.35 -11.35 -9.15
C LYS A 83 -4.27 -10.15 -8.92
N ALA A 84 -4.02 -9.06 -9.65
CA ALA A 84 -4.78 -7.83 -9.54
C ALA A 84 -5.18 -7.30 -10.91
N LEU A 85 -6.43 -6.87 -11.00
CA LEU A 85 -7.00 -6.10 -12.11
C LEU A 85 -7.23 -4.67 -11.63
N LEU A 86 -6.57 -3.72 -12.29
CA LEU A 86 -6.86 -2.29 -12.19
C LEU A 86 -7.71 -1.86 -13.38
N PHE A 87 -8.74 -1.07 -13.11
CA PHE A 87 -9.63 -0.52 -14.13
C PHE A 87 -9.92 0.96 -13.85
N GLY A 88 -9.82 1.81 -14.88
CA GLY A 88 -10.09 3.25 -14.83
C GLY A 88 -9.16 4.07 -15.72
N ASP A 89 -9.13 5.38 -15.52
CA ASP A 89 -8.21 6.28 -16.24
C ASP A 89 -6.80 6.20 -15.65
N LEU A 90 -5.94 5.31 -16.18
CA LEU A 90 -4.62 5.01 -15.61
C LEU A 90 -3.54 6.04 -15.91
N LYS A 91 -3.92 7.32 -16.05
CA LYS A 91 -3.01 8.44 -16.36
C LYS A 91 -2.04 8.83 -15.26
N ASN A 92 -2.33 8.39 -14.04
CA ASN A 92 -1.60 8.80 -12.86
C ASN A 92 -0.22 8.14 -12.78
N GLU A 93 0.74 8.85 -12.19
CA GLU A 93 2.10 8.35 -11.99
C GLU A 93 2.11 7.10 -11.08
N VAL A 94 1.28 7.13 -10.03
CA VAL A 94 1.03 5.99 -9.12
C VAL A 94 -0.35 5.45 -9.41
N LEU A 95 -0.41 4.17 -9.78
CA LEU A 95 -1.66 3.51 -10.14
C LEU A 95 -2.34 2.85 -8.94
N ALA A 96 -1.55 2.21 -8.09
CA ALA A 96 -1.98 1.59 -6.85
C ALA A 96 -0.83 1.54 -5.86
N ARG A 97 -1.14 1.17 -4.62
CA ARG A 97 -0.19 0.97 -3.53
C ARG A 97 -0.43 -0.41 -2.91
N VAL A 98 0.66 -1.11 -2.64
CA VAL A 98 0.65 -2.45 -2.03
C VAL A 98 1.11 -2.33 -0.59
N TRP A 99 0.31 -2.83 0.34
CA TRP A 99 0.73 -2.97 1.72
C TRP A 99 1.58 -4.22 1.88
N ILE A 100 2.76 -4.05 2.46
CA ILE A 100 3.66 -5.16 2.79
C ILE A 100 3.65 -5.43 4.29
N SER A 101 3.37 -6.69 4.65
CA SER A 101 3.33 -7.15 6.04
C SER A 101 4.69 -7.14 6.72
N SER A 102 5.77 -7.33 5.95
CA SER A 102 7.15 -7.35 6.41
C SER A 102 8.02 -6.43 5.55
N PRO A 103 8.29 -5.19 6.00
CA PRO A 103 9.07 -4.22 5.22
C PRO A 103 10.51 -4.65 4.94
N SER A 104 11.08 -5.53 5.76
CA SER A 104 12.40 -6.13 5.54
C SER A 104 12.46 -7.09 4.35
N ALA A 105 11.31 -7.55 3.85
CA ALA A 105 11.21 -8.48 2.73
C ALA A 105 10.95 -7.77 1.39
N TRP A 106 11.13 -6.44 1.32
CA TRP A 106 10.78 -5.66 0.12
C TRP A 106 11.45 -6.18 -1.17
N ASP A 107 12.70 -6.65 -1.08
CA ASP A 107 13.48 -7.22 -2.19
C ASP A 107 12.91 -8.54 -2.73
N GLU A 108 12.03 -9.19 -1.97
CA GLU A 108 11.36 -10.43 -2.36
C GLU A 108 10.18 -10.17 -3.31
N TYR A 109 9.58 -8.97 -3.23
CA TYR A 109 8.42 -8.62 -4.03
C TYR A 109 8.83 -8.26 -5.46
N ARG A 110 8.08 -8.79 -6.42
CA ARG A 110 8.21 -8.49 -7.85
C ARG A 110 6.83 -8.30 -8.44
N ILE A 111 6.74 -7.49 -9.49
CA ILE A 111 5.51 -7.29 -10.23
C ILE A 111 5.69 -7.72 -11.68
N VAL A 112 4.75 -8.51 -12.19
CA VAL A 112 4.74 -9.00 -13.58
C VAL A 112 3.49 -8.47 -14.25
N LEU A 113 3.66 -7.70 -15.31
CA LEU A 113 2.55 -7.24 -16.11
C LEU A 113 2.06 -8.38 -17.00
N GLU A 114 0.82 -8.80 -16.79
CA GLU A 114 0.23 -9.92 -17.51
C GLU A 114 -0.48 -9.43 -18.77
N GLN A 115 -1.32 -8.39 -18.64
CA GLN A 115 -2.18 -7.89 -19.72
C GLN A 115 -2.50 -6.41 -19.56
N VAL A 116 -2.82 -5.77 -20.69
CA VAL A 116 -3.26 -4.37 -20.76
C VAL A 116 -4.58 -4.30 -21.54
N ALA A 117 -5.31 -3.19 -21.49
CA ALA A 117 -6.42 -2.91 -22.41
C ALA A 117 -6.50 -1.40 -22.64
N LEU A 118 -6.70 -0.98 -23.89
CA LEU A 118 -6.80 0.43 -24.28
C LEU A 118 -8.26 0.93 -24.38
N ASP A 119 -9.20 0.00 -24.56
CA ASP A 119 -10.59 0.26 -24.92
C ASP A 119 -11.51 -0.49 -23.91
N GLU A 120 -12.80 -0.13 -23.83
CA GLU A 120 -13.75 -0.77 -22.90
C GLU A 120 -13.94 -2.27 -23.17
N ASP A 121 -13.71 -2.68 -24.43
CA ASP A 121 -13.61 -4.08 -24.80
C ASP A 121 -12.22 -4.59 -24.40
N PHE A 122 -12.19 -5.53 -23.44
CA PHE A 122 -10.97 -6.14 -22.91
C PHE A 122 -10.34 -7.10 -23.93
N GLU A 123 -10.07 -6.62 -25.15
CA GLU A 123 -9.27 -7.31 -26.14
C GLU A 123 -7.82 -7.26 -25.69
N GLN A 124 -7.29 -8.38 -25.19
CA GLN A 124 -5.95 -8.51 -24.62
C GLN A 124 -4.85 -8.18 -25.66
N PRO A 125 -4.27 -6.98 -25.65
CA PRO A 125 -3.10 -6.65 -26.43
C PRO A 125 -1.88 -7.24 -25.73
N SER A 126 -0.85 -7.53 -26.51
CA SER A 126 0.45 -7.91 -25.95
C SER A 126 0.99 -6.81 -25.04
N ALA A 127 1.43 -7.16 -23.84
CA ALA A 127 2.08 -6.26 -22.88
C ALA A 127 3.47 -5.76 -23.34
N MET A 128 3.93 -6.12 -24.54
CA MET A 128 5.30 -5.83 -25.04
C MET A 128 5.75 -4.35 -24.95
N ASN A 129 4.82 -3.40 -24.93
CA ASN A 129 5.15 -1.97 -24.88
C ASN A 129 5.05 -1.35 -23.47
N TYR A 130 4.65 -2.12 -22.48
CA TYR A 130 4.39 -1.67 -21.12
C TYR A 130 5.27 -2.43 -20.13
N SER A 131 5.61 -1.76 -19.03
CA SER A 131 6.30 -2.36 -17.90
C SER A 131 5.73 -1.83 -16.60
N LEU A 132 5.75 -2.64 -15.55
CA LEU A 132 5.37 -2.23 -14.22
C LEU A 132 6.60 -2.13 -13.32
N GLN A 133 6.59 -1.13 -12.46
CA GLN A 133 7.62 -0.90 -11.48
C GLN A 133 6.99 -0.86 -10.10
N LEU A 134 7.65 -1.51 -9.15
CA LEU A 134 7.29 -1.51 -7.75
C LEU A 134 8.35 -0.69 -7.02
N GLU A 135 7.95 0.41 -6.40
CA GLU A 135 8.90 1.37 -5.82
C GLU A 135 8.47 1.83 -4.43
N ALA A 136 9.44 2.12 -3.58
CA ALA A 136 9.18 2.82 -2.32
C ALA A 136 8.60 4.22 -2.60
N PRO A 137 7.62 4.70 -1.81
CA PRO A 137 7.17 6.08 -1.85
C PRO A 137 8.37 7.00 -1.63
N ASN A 138 8.57 7.94 -2.55
CA ASN A 138 9.62 8.93 -2.42
C ASN A 138 9.24 9.91 -1.29
N PRO A 139 10.00 9.99 -0.17
CA PRO A 139 9.76 11.01 0.83
C PRO A 139 10.10 12.38 0.21
N ARG A 140 9.07 13.11 -0.18
CA ARG A 140 9.20 14.49 -0.66
C ARG A 140 9.59 15.44 0.46
#